data_AF-A0A2G5WRX6-F1
#
_entry.id   AF-A0A2G5WRX6-F1
#
_cell.length_a   1.000
_cell.length_b   1.000
_cell.length_c   1.000
_cell.angle_alpha   90.00
_cell.angle_beta   90.00
_cell.angle_gamma   90.00
#
_symmetry.space_group_name_H-M   'P 1'
#
loop_
_entity.id
_entity.type
_entity.pdbx_description
1 polymer ?
#
loop_
_entity_poly.entity_id
_entity_poly.type
_entity_poly.pdbx_seq_one_letter_code
_entity_poly.pdbx_strand_id
1 'polypeptide(L)' 'MKSIQEQLIEKGLVQPVKQEIEQKDTRTSKKHNERLSEWELAELMGTNRQTYRRGPGGAIRRR' A
#
# COMPACT_ATOMS: atom_id res chain seq x y z
N MET A 1 -46.41 -9.31 17.18
CA MET A 1 -46.96 -9.08 15.82
C MET A 1 -45.81 -9.23 14.84
N LYS A 2 -45.94 -10.08 13.81
CA LYS A 2 -44.92 -10.24 12.77
C LYS A 2 -44.89 -8.99 11.88
N SER A 3 -43.72 -8.62 11.36
CA SER A 3 -43.61 -7.50 10.42
C SER A 3 -44.28 -7.85 9.08
N ILE A 4 -44.71 -6.84 8.31
CA ILE A 4 -45.33 -7.08 6.99
C ILE A 4 -44.37 -7.79 6.04
N GLN A 5 -43.06 -7.52 6.19
CA GLN A 5 -41.99 -8.15 5.42
C GLN A 5 -41.88 -9.64 5.72
N GLU A 6 -41.95 -10.04 6.99
CA GLU A 6 -41.93 -11.45 7.41
C GLU A 6 -43.11 -12.24 6.82
N GLN A 7 -44.31 -11.65 6.81
CA GLN A 7 -45.51 -12.29 6.25
C GLN A 7 -45.42 -12.47 4.73
N LEU A 8 -44.78 -11.53 4.03
CA LEU A 8 -44.58 -11.60 2.58
C LEU A 8 -43.51 -12.63 2.19
N ILE A 9 -42.47 -12.80 3.01
CA ILE A 9 -41.45 -13.85 2.85
C ILE A 9 -42.07 -15.23 3.11
N GLU A 10 -42.86 -15.39 4.17
CA GLU A 10 -43.53 -16.65 4.52
C GLU A 10 -44.48 -17.13 3.41
N LYS A 11 -45.13 -16.20 2.70
CA LYS A 11 -46.00 -16.48 1.55
C LYS A 11 -45.25 -16.63 0.22
N GLY A 12 -43.91 -16.55 0.22
CA GLY A 12 -43.09 -16.72 -0.97
C GLY A 12 -43.22 -15.60 -2.02
N LEU A 13 -43.83 -14.47 -1.66
CA LEU A 13 -44.07 -13.34 -2.56
C LEU A 13 -42.85 -12.43 -2.72
N VAL A 14 -41.88 -12.53 -1.82
CA VAL A 14 -40.64 -11.75 -1.83
C VAL A 14 -39.47 -12.70 -1.68
N GLN A 15 -38.62 -12.76 -2.71
CA GLN A 15 -37.32 -13.41 -2.58
C GLN A 15 -36.42 -12.50 -1.74
N PRO A 16 -35.84 -12.98 -0.62
CA PRO A 16 -34.83 -12.22 0.08
C PRO A 16 -33.65 -12.07 -0.87
N VAL A 17 -33.47 -10.86 -1.41
CA VAL A 17 -32.28 -10.52 -2.17
C VAL A 17 -31.11 -10.75 -1.22
N LYS A 18 -30.33 -11.81 -1.46
CA LYS A 18 -29.05 -11.98 -0.80
C LYS A 18 -28.24 -10.75 -1.14
N GLN A 19 -28.19 -9.81 -0.21
CA GLN A 19 -27.25 -8.71 -0.31
C GLN A 19 -25.89 -9.37 -0.25
N GLU A 20 -25.22 -9.45 -1.40
CA GLU A 20 -23.81 -9.76 -1.44
C GLU A 20 -23.16 -8.72 -0.52
N ILE A 21 -22.70 -9.18 0.64
CA ILE A 21 -21.92 -8.34 1.53
C ILE A 21 -20.70 -7.99 0.71
N GLU A 22 -20.65 -6.76 0.19
CA GLU A 22 -19.48 -6.24 -0.48
C GLU A 22 -18.32 -6.35 0.51
N GLN A 23 -17.49 -7.39 0.34
CA GLN A 23 -16.25 -7.53 1.06
C GLN A 23 -15.37 -6.40 0.57
N LYS A 24 -15.39 -5.28 1.30
CA LYS A 24 -14.46 -4.17 1.08
C LYS A 24 -13.06 -4.74 1.26
N ASP A 25 -12.31 -4.80 0.19
CA ASP A 25 -10.94 -5.31 0.17
C ASP A 25 -10.09 -4.45 1.12
N THR A 26 -9.84 -4.94 2.33
CA THR A 26 -9.07 -4.27 3.40
C THR A 26 -7.57 -4.38 3.18
N ARG A 27 -7.12 -4.64 1.94
CA ARG A 27 -5.71 -4.58 1.55
C ARG A 27 -5.20 -3.14 1.65
N THR A 28 -4.81 -2.75 2.85
CA THR A 28 -4.10 -1.50 3.18
C THR A 28 -2.66 -1.45 2.62
N SER A 29 -2.21 -2.49 1.90
CA SER A 29 -0.85 -2.62 1.39
C SER A 29 -0.64 -1.97 0.01
N LYS A 30 -1.06 -0.71 -0.14
CA LYS A 30 -0.65 0.12 -1.30
C LYS A 30 -0.12 1.49 -0.91
N LYS A 31 0.10 1.76 0.39
CA LYS A 31 0.87 2.94 0.76
C LYS A 31 2.33 2.61 0.53
N HIS A 32 2.89 3.20 -0.52
CA HIS A 32 4.34 3.27 -0.68
C HIS A 32 4.89 3.85 0.61
N ASN A 33 5.84 3.17 1.26
CA ASN A 33 6.49 3.72 2.44
C ASN A 33 7.02 5.11 2.04
N GLU A 34 6.58 6.17 2.74
CA GLU A 34 7.10 7.54 2.60
C GLU A 34 8.55 7.66 3.11
N ARG A 35 9.16 6.53 3.49
CA ARG A 35 10.52 6.43 3.96
C ARG A 35 11.43 6.30 2.76
N LEU A 36 12.37 7.23 2.66
CA LEU A 36 13.51 7.11 1.77
C LEU A 36 14.28 5.83 2.09
N SER A 37 14.69 5.14 1.05
CA SER A 37 15.66 4.05 1.14
C SER A 37 17.01 4.57 1.64
N GLU A 38 17.84 3.67 2.15
CA GLU A 38 19.19 4.02 2.63
C GLU A 38 20.05 4.65 1.51
N TRP A 39 19.86 4.19 0.27
CA TRP A 39 20.54 4.76 -0.90
C TRP A 39 20.08 6.19 -1.20
N GLU A 40 18.77 6.45 -1.16
CA GLU A 40 18.22 7.79 -1.37
C GLU A 40 18.63 8.75 -0.25
N LEU A 41 18.69 8.29 1.00
CA LEU A 41 19.23 9.07 2.11
C LEU A 41 20.71 9.38 1.88
N ALA A 42 21.51 8.41 1.46
CA ALA A 42 22.93 8.60 1.20
C ALA A 42 23.20 9.55 0.01
N GLU A 43 22.34 9.55 -1.00
CA GLU A 43 22.39 10.49 -2.11
C GLU A 43 21.98 11.91 -1.67
N LEU A 44 20.89 12.03 -0.90
CA LEU A 44 20.41 13.29 -0.35
C LEU A 44 21.45 13.94 0.58
N MET A 45 22.04 13.16 1.47
CA MET A 45 23.09 13.59 2.40
C MET A 45 24.45 13.77 1.71
N GLY A 46 24.58 13.34 0.46
CA GLY A 46 25.80 13.44 -0.33
C GLY A 46 26.95 12.56 0.16
N THR A 47 26.67 11.54 0.97
CA THR A 47 27.67 10.61 1.50
C THR A 47 28.21 9.67 0.42
N ASN A 48 27.42 9.42 -0.63
CA ASN A 48 27.84 8.65 -1.81
C ASN A 48 28.59 9.49 -2.87
N ARG A 49 28.73 10.81 -2.65
CA ARG A 49 29.45 11.68 -3.60
C ARG A 49 30.92 11.29 -3.61
N GLN A 50 31.45 11.11 -4.82
CA GLN A 50 32.88 10.91 -4.99
C GLN A 50 33.59 12.17 -4.52
N THR A 51 34.29 12.07 -3.39
CA THR A 51 35.19 13.13 -2.98
C THR A 51 36.42 13.02 -3.87
N TYR A 52 36.70 14.07 -4.65
CA TYR A 52 37.93 14.18 -5.42
C TYR A 52 39.12 14.18 -4.45
N ARG A 53 39.65 13.01 -4.09
CA ARG A 53 40.91 12.95 -3.36
C ARG A 53 42.04 13.28 -4.32
N ARG A 54 42.64 14.47 -4.16
CA ARG A 54 43.91 14.83 -4.80
C ARG A 54 45.05 14.11 -4.06
N GLY A 55 45.31 12.86 -4.44
CA GLY A 55 46.49 12.09 -4.03
C GLY A 55 47.35 11.71 -5.24
N PRO A 56 48.64 11.37 -5.04
CA PRO A 56 49.49 10.91 -6.13
C PRO A 56 48.98 9.54 -6.65
N GLY A 57 48.66 9.46 -7.94
CA GLY A 57 48.09 8.26 -8.59
C GLY A 57 46.61 8.34 -8.95
N GLY A 58 46.11 9.55 -9.23
CA GLY A 58 44.69 9.83 -9.53
C GLY A 58 43.98 8.81 -10.42
N ALA A 59 43.12 8.02 -9.79
CA ALA A 59 41.85 7.50 -10.31
C ALA A 59 41.13 6.81 -9.13
N ILE A 60 39.94 7.26 -8.79
CA ILE A 60 39.14 6.71 -7.69
C ILE A 60 38.51 5.38 -8.15
N ARG A 61 38.63 4.32 -7.33
CA ARG A 61 37.94 3.05 -7.54
C ARG A 61 36.68 3.00 -6.68
N ARG A 62 35.49 3.01 -7.30
CA ARG A 62 34.25 2.60 -6.62
C ARG A 62 34.27 1.08 -6.42
N ARG A 63 33.95 0.60 -5.22
CA ARG A 63 33.53 -0.78 -4.96
C ARG A 63 32.02 -0.79 -4.86
#